data_AF-A0A432FA84-F1
#
_entry.id   AF-A0A432FA84-F1
#
_cell.length_a   1.000
_cell.length_b   1.000
_cell.length_c   1.000
_cell.angle_alpha   90.00
_cell.angle_beta   90.00
_cell.angle_gamma   90.00
#
_symmetry.space_group_name_H-M   'P 1'
#
loop_
_entity.id
_entity.type
_entity.pdbx_description
1 polymer ?
#
loop_
_entity_poly.entity_id
_entity_poly.type
_entity_poly.pdbx_seq_one_letter_code
_entity_poly.pdbx_strand_id
1 'polypeptide(L)'
;MAKLNLKDIKRKIQGLKNTKRITNAMKLIAAAKLKSAYEAAELARPYSEKLYETIGRFSHHIDPSIHPLFEVRTELKSVDIILITADRGLCGAFNSSIIKYTERKIEE
;
A
#
# COMPACT_ATOMS: atom_id res chain seq x y z
N MET A 1 38.08 1.70 27.36
CA MET A 1 36.62 1.83 27.21
C MET A 1 36.13 2.91 28.17
N ALA A 2 35.56 4.01 27.67
CA ALA A 2 35.01 5.05 28.53
C ALA A 2 33.91 4.43 29.42
N LYS A 3 34.12 4.44 30.75
CA LYS A 3 33.11 4.00 31.71
C LYS A 3 31.93 4.95 31.62
N LEU A 4 30.77 4.43 31.19
CA LEU A 4 29.52 5.18 31.17
C LEU A 4 29.21 5.67 32.59
N ASN A 5 29.09 6.98 32.78
CA ASN A 5 28.70 7.54 34.07
C ASN A 5 27.19 7.36 34.28
N LEU A 6 26.73 7.29 35.53
CA LEU A 6 25.31 7.27 35.92
C LEU A 6 24.48 8.35 35.21
N LYS A 7 25.07 9.53 35.00
CA LYS A 7 24.42 10.63 34.26
C LYS A 7 24.12 10.25 32.80
N ASP A 8 25.02 9.55 32.13
CA ASP A 8 24.84 9.10 30.74
C ASP A 8 23.77 8.02 30.64
N ILE A 9 23.74 7.08 31.59
CA ILE A 9 22.70 6.06 31.69
C ILE A 9 21.33 6.72 31.87
N LYS A 10 21.21 7.68 32.79
CA LYS A 10 19.96 8.41 33.05
C LYS A 10 19.49 9.18 31.80
N ARG A 11 20.42 9.80 31.06
CA ARG A 11 20.12 10.48 29.78
C ARG A 11 19.61 9.49 28.73
N LYS A 12 20.25 8.32 28.59
CA LYS A 12 19.83 7.28 27.62
C LYS A 12 18.44 6.73 27.94
N ILE A 13 18.13 6.50 29.22
CA ILE A 13 16.79 6.08 29.67
C ILE A 13 15.75 7.13 29.29
N GLN A 14 16.03 8.41 29.51
CA GLN A 14 15.10 9.48 29.15
C GLN A 14 14.89 9.57 27.64
N GLY A 15 15.96 9.42 26.84
CA GLY A 15 15.87 9.34 25.38
C GLY A 15 14.97 8.21 24.90
N LEU A 16 15.17 6.99 25.43
CA LEU A 16 14.34 5.83 25.08
C LEU A 16 12.87 6.01 25.50
N LYS A 17 12.61 6.61 26.67
CA LYS A 17 11.25 6.94 27.11
C LYS A 17 10.57 7.92 26.16
N ASN A 18 11.29 8.94 25.68
CA ASN A 18 10.76 9.90 24.72
C ASN A 18 10.45 9.24 23.38
N THR A 19 11.38 8.45 22.83
CA THR A 19 11.16 7.69 21.58
C THR A 19 9.96 6.75 21.71
N LYS A 20 9.82 6.03 22.83
CA LYS A 20 8.66 5.16 23.10
C LYS A 20 7.33 5.92 23.06
N ARG A 21 7.28 7.13 23.63
CA ARG A 21 6.06 7.96 23.61
C ARG A 21 5.71 8.40 22.19
N ILE A 22 6.71 8.82 21.41
CA ILE A 22 6.52 9.26 20.01
C ILE A 22 6.01 8.09 19.16
N THR A 23 6.66 6.92 19.22
CA THR A 23 6.24 5.76 18.42
C THR A 23 4.88 5.21 18.84
N ASN A 24 4.53 5.26 20.12
CA ASN A 24 3.18 4.91 20.59
C ASN A 24 2.11 5.86 20.01
N ALA A 25 2.38 7.17 20.00
CA ALA A 25 1.47 8.12 19.39
C ALA A 25 1.33 7.87 17.88
N MET A 26 2.45 7.66 17.17
CA MET A 26 2.44 7.32 15.75
C MET A 26 1.64 6.05 15.46
N LYS A 27 1.75 5.01 16.29
CA LYS A 27 0.98 3.77 16.17
C LYS A 27 -0.53 4.03 16.24
N LEU A 28 -0.98 4.84 17.19
CA LEU A 28 -2.40 5.19 17.35
C LEU A 28 -2.91 6.01 16.16
N ILE A 29 -2.12 6.98 15.68
CA ILE A 29 -2.46 7.79 14.50
C ILE A 29 -2.55 6.91 13.26
N ALA A 30 -1.59 6.00 13.06
CA ALA A 30 -1.60 5.08 11.94
C ALA A 30 -2.81 4.14 11.97
N ALA A 31 -3.16 3.61 13.14
CA ALA A 31 -4.34 2.77 13.32
C ALA A 31 -5.64 3.53 12.99
N ALA A 32 -5.77 4.78 13.44
CA ALA A 32 -6.92 5.61 13.12
C ALA A 32 -7.03 5.87 11.61
N LYS A 33 -5.91 6.23 10.94
CA LYS A 33 -5.88 6.44 9.48
C LYS A 33 -6.22 5.17 8.70
N LEU A 34 -5.71 4.02 9.13
CA LEU A 34 -6.03 2.74 8.51
C LEU A 34 -7.52 2.42 8.62
N LYS A 35 -8.10 2.63 9.80
CA LYS A 35 -9.54 2.46 10.01
C LYS A 35 -10.37 3.35 9.09
N SER A 36 -10.05 4.65 9.02
CA SER A 36 -10.76 5.58 8.12
C SER A 36 -10.62 5.19 6.64
N ALA A 37 -9.44 4.73 6.21
CA ALA A 37 -9.24 4.26 4.85
C ALA A 37 -10.05 2.99 4.54
N TYR A 38 -10.12 2.06 5.50
CA TYR A 38 -10.94 0.85 5.37
C TYR A 38 -12.43 1.18 5.28
N GLU A 39 -12.93 2.08 6.12
CA GLU A 39 -14.32 2.54 6.08
C GLU A 39 -14.67 3.21 4.74
N ALA A 40 -13.78 4.05 4.20
CA ALA A 40 -13.97 4.64 2.88
C ALA A 40 -14.03 3.59 1.76
N ALA A 41 -13.20 2.55 1.83
CA ALA A 41 -13.21 1.44 0.87
C ALA A 41 -14.52 0.64 0.95
N GLU A 42 -15.01 0.34 2.15
CA GLU A 42 -16.30 -0.35 2.35
C GLU A 42 -17.48 0.47 1.81
N LEU A 43 -17.48 1.79 2.04
CA LEU A 43 -18.51 2.68 1.48
C LEU A 43 -18.50 2.73 -0.05
N ALA A 44 -17.32 2.62 -0.67
CA ALA A 44 -17.18 2.59 -2.12
C ALA A 44 -17.54 1.23 -2.74
N ARG A 45 -17.59 0.15 -1.93
CA ARG A 45 -17.77 -1.22 -2.41
C ARG A 45 -19.05 -1.44 -3.23
N PRO A 46 -20.25 -0.98 -2.82
CA PRO A 46 -21.48 -1.21 -3.59
C PRO A 46 -21.45 -0.57 -4.98
N TYR A 47 -20.83 0.61 -5.10
CA TYR A 47 -20.64 1.27 -6.40
C TYR A 47 -19.74 0.45 -7.31
N SER A 48 -18.57 0.04 -6.81
CA SER A 48 -17.62 -0.77 -7.57
C SER A 48 -18.23 -2.09 -8.01
N GLU A 49 -18.93 -2.79 -7.12
CA GLU A 49 -19.63 -4.04 -7.45
C GLU A 49 -20.65 -3.84 -8.57
N LYS A 50 -21.48 -2.79 -8.49
CA LYS A 50 -22.48 -2.52 -9.52
C LYS A 50 -21.85 -2.13 -10.86
N LEU A 51 -20.76 -1.39 -10.81
CA LEU A 51 -19.98 -1.02 -11.99
C LEU A 51 -19.42 -2.27 -12.67
N TYR A 52 -18.78 -3.18 -11.94
CA TYR A 52 -18.26 -4.43 -12.49
C TYR A 52 -19.36 -5.32 -13.04
N GLU A 53 -20.51 -5.45 -12.35
CA GLU A 53 -21.67 -6.20 -12.85
C GLU A 53 -22.16 -5.63 -14.19
N THR A 54 -22.25 -4.30 -14.28
CA THR A 54 -22.76 -3.63 -15.48
C THR A 54 -21.77 -3.76 -16.65
N ILE A 55 -20.48 -3.54 -16.41
CA ILE A 55 -19.43 -3.73 -17.43
C ILE A 55 -19.38 -5.19 -17.89
N GLY A 56 -19.50 -6.16 -16.97
CA GLY A 56 -19.53 -7.59 -17.30
C GLY A 56 -20.74 -7.97 -18.15
N ARG A 57 -21.92 -7.41 -17.88
CA ARG A 57 -23.09 -7.57 -18.74
C ARG A 57 -22.82 -7.05 -20.15
N PHE A 58 -22.21 -5.88 -20.27
CA PHE A 58 -21.83 -5.31 -21.55
C PHE A 58 -20.82 -6.17 -22.30
N SER A 59 -19.76 -6.66 -21.64
CA SER A 59 -18.75 -7.50 -22.31
C SER A 59 -19.30 -8.80 -22.90
N HIS A 60 -20.44 -9.30 -22.39
CA HIS A 60 -21.09 -10.51 -22.95
C HIS A 60 -22.01 -10.24 -24.15
N HIS A 61 -22.51 -9.02 -24.33
CA HIS A 61 -23.52 -8.69 -25.33
C HIS A 61 -23.00 -7.81 -26.48
N ILE A 62 -21.78 -7.29 -26.36
CA ILE A 62 -21.16 -6.43 -27.35
C ILE A 62 -20.06 -7.22 -28.08
N ASP A 63 -19.93 -7.00 -29.39
CA ASP A 63 -18.79 -7.52 -30.15
C ASP A 63 -17.48 -6.93 -29.56
N PRO A 64 -16.54 -7.77 -29.08
CA PRO A 64 -15.28 -7.34 -28.47
C PRO A 64 -14.43 -6.42 -29.37
N SER A 65 -14.61 -6.50 -30.70
CA SER A 65 -13.89 -5.68 -31.67
C SER A 65 -14.31 -4.20 -31.69
N ILE A 66 -15.44 -3.86 -31.05
CA ILE A 66 -15.97 -2.49 -31.01
C ILE A 66 -15.10 -1.55 -30.16
N HIS A 67 -14.40 -2.07 -29.15
CA HIS A 67 -13.56 -1.24 -28.28
C HIS A 67 -12.27 -1.95 -27.84
N PRO A 68 -11.09 -1.31 -27.94
CA PRO A 68 -9.80 -1.93 -27.61
C PRO A 68 -9.64 -2.46 -26.18
N LEU A 69 -10.49 -2.02 -25.23
CA LEU A 69 -10.51 -2.52 -23.86
C LEU A 69 -11.28 -3.83 -23.66
N PHE A 70 -12.13 -4.22 -24.62
CA PHE A 70 -12.81 -5.52 -24.62
C PHE A 70 -12.10 -6.56 -25.50
N GLU A 71 -11.14 -6.13 -26.32
CA GLU A 71 -10.39 -7.00 -27.21
C GLU A 71 -9.39 -7.89 -26.43
N VAL A 72 -9.43 -9.20 -26.69
CA VAL A 72 -8.43 -10.14 -26.18
C VAL A 72 -7.22 -10.12 -27.11
N ARG A 73 -6.13 -9.48 -26.65
CA ARG A 73 -4.87 -9.44 -27.42
C ARG A 73 -4.08 -10.72 -27.21
N THR A 74 -3.74 -11.40 -28.30
CA THR A 74 -2.93 -12.63 -28.30
C THR A 74 -1.44 -12.36 -28.18
N GLU A 75 -0.97 -11.20 -28.64
CA GLU A 75 0.43 -10.78 -28.55
C GLU A 75 0.56 -9.50 -27.71
N LEU A 76 1.31 -9.60 -26.62
CA LEU A 76 1.64 -8.46 -25.75
C LEU A 76 2.94 -7.83 -26.25
N LYS A 77 2.86 -6.63 -26.83
CA LYS A 77 4.06 -5.86 -27.28
C LYS A 77 4.77 -5.15 -26.13
N SER A 78 3.98 -4.61 -25.19
CA SER A 78 4.45 -3.86 -24.04
C SER A 78 3.40 -3.91 -22.94
N VAL A 79 3.85 -3.87 -21.69
CA VAL A 79 2.98 -3.83 -20.50
C VAL A 79 3.47 -2.69 -19.61
N ASP A 80 2.53 -1.87 -19.15
CA ASP A 80 2.82 -0.83 -18.16
C ASP A 80 2.48 -1.34 -16.76
N ILE A 81 3.38 -1.08 -15.80
CA ILE A 81 3.16 -1.44 -14.40
C ILE A 81 3.01 -0.16 -13.58
N ILE A 82 1.87 -0.03 -12.90
CA ILE A 82 1.63 1.03 -11.94
C ILE A 82 1.86 0.48 -10.54
N LEU A 83 2.97 0.89 -9.91
CA LEU A 83 3.31 0.52 -8.55
C LEU A 83 2.90 1.62 -7.56
N ILE A 84 2.03 1.28 -6.61
CA ILE A 84 1.60 2.19 -5.54
C ILE A 84 2.34 1.84 -4.25
N THR A 85 3.01 2.82 -3.65
CA THR A 85 3.76 2.67 -2.38
C THR A 85 3.31 3.69 -1.35
N ALA A 86 3.82 3.59 -0.12
CA ALA A 86 3.58 4.59 0.91
C ALA A 86 4.53 5.78 0.76
N ASP A 87 4.00 7.00 0.84
CA ASP A 87 4.78 8.26 0.79
C ASP A 87 5.73 8.45 1.99
N ARG A 88 5.45 7.78 3.11
CA ARG A 88 6.20 7.94 4.36
C ARG A 88 6.95 6.66 4.74
N GLY A 89 8.12 6.87 5.32
CA GLY A 89 8.93 5.81 5.93
C GLY A 89 8.35 5.29 7.26
N LEU A 90 9.16 4.52 8.00
CA LEU A 90 8.75 3.81 9.23
C LEU A 90 7.58 2.84 9.01
N CYS A 91 7.46 2.33 7.78
CA CYS A 91 6.42 1.39 7.32
C CYS A 91 6.87 -0.08 7.36
N GLY A 92 7.93 -0.39 8.11
CA GLY A 92 8.52 -1.72 8.17
C GLY A 92 8.98 -2.19 6.79
N ALA A 93 8.59 -3.41 6.41
CA ALA A 93 8.95 -3.99 5.12
C ALA A 93 7.98 -3.64 3.97
N PHE A 94 6.96 -2.81 4.20
CA PHE A 94 5.88 -2.58 3.23
C PHE A 94 6.39 -2.16 1.85
N ASN A 95 7.09 -1.02 1.75
CA ASN A 95 7.61 -0.52 0.48
C ASN A 95 8.65 -1.47 -0.12
N SER A 96 9.58 -2.00 0.69
CA SER A 96 10.62 -2.91 0.19
C SER A 96 10.07 -4.22 -0.37
N SER A 97 9.01 -4.76 0.24
CA SER A 97 8.43 -6.04 -0.19
C SER A 97 7.69 -5.89 -1.51
N ILE A 98 6.92 -4.81 -1.69
CA ILE A 98 6.17 -4.58 -2.93
C ILE A 98 7.08 -4.21 -4.09
N ILE A 99 8.13 -3.40 -3.86
CA ILE A 99 9.13 -3.08 -4.88
C ILE A 99 9.84 -4.35 -5.35
N LYS A 100 10.35 -5.18 -4.44
CA LYS A 100 11.01 -6.45 -4.80
C LYS A 100 10.09 -7.42 -5.50
N TYR A 101 8.80 -7.42 -5.16
CA TYR A 101 7.81 -8.24 -5.86
C TYR A 101 7.63 -7.75 -7.31
N THR A 102 7.52 -6.44 -7.50
CA THR A 102 7.39 -5.82 -8.83
C THR A 102 8.63 -6.01 -9.68
N GLU A 103 9.84 -5.86 -9.11
CA GLU A 103 11.10 -6.13 -9.83
C GLU A 103 11.13 -7.56 -10.38
N ARG A 104 10.79 -8.57 -9.56
CA ARG A 104 10.70 -9.96 -10.03
C ARG A 104 9.65 -10.15 -11.13
N LYS A 105 8.56 -9.38 -11.10
CA LYS A 105 7.51 -9.42 -12.14
C LYS A 105 7.90 -8.74 -13.44
N ILE A 106 8.91 -7.86 -13.40
CA ILE A 106 9.49 -7.23 -14.60
C ILE A 106 10.52 -8.15 -15.26
N GLU A 107 11.21 -8.97 -14.45
CA GLU A 107 12.21 -9.94 -14.93
C GLU A 107 11.59 -11.22 -15.51
N GLU A 108 10.37 -11.59 -15.11
CA GLU A 108 9.55 -12.65 -15.72
C GLU A 108 9.07 -12.27 -17.12
#